data_AF-A0A0C9WZI6-F1
#
_entry.id   AF-A0A0C9WZI6-F1
#
_cell.length_a   1.000
_cell.length_b   1.000
_cell.length_c   1.000
_cell.angle_alpha   90.00
_cell.angle_beta   90.00
_cell.angle_gamma   90.00
#
_symmetry.space_group_name_H-M   'P 1'
#
loop_
_entity.id
_entity.type
_entity.pdbx_description
1 polymer ?
#
loop_
_entity_poly.entity_id
_entity_poly.type
_entity_poly.pdbx_seq_one_letter_code
_entity_poly.pdbx_strand_id
1 'polypeptide(L)'
;DGHNSHCTFRFVEFAHKHHIIVLCLPSHATHKLQPCDVGVFGPLAASWKKGVTQASRDEIPIMKQNLLIYYHEAREVAFKSTTIISAFARTGIWPFN
;
A
#
# COMPACT_ATOMS: atom_id res chain seq x y z
N ASP A 1 9.00 1.08 6.71
CA ASP A 1 9.27 2.51 7.01
C ASP A 1 10.02 2.72 8.32
N GLY A 2 10.19 1.68 9.16
CA GLY A 2 10.94 1.80 10.41
C GLY A 2 10.19 2.58 11.50
N HIS A 3 8.87 2.75 11.37
CA HIS A 3 8.08 3.44 12.38
C HIS A 3 8.07 2.67 13.71
N ASN A 4 8.16 3.37 14.85
CA ASN A 4 8.31 2.74 16.17
C ASN A 4 7.18 1.76 16.52
N SER A 5 5.96 1.98 16.01
CA SER A 5 4.84 1.03 16.18
C SER A 5 5.09 -0.31 15.49
N HIS A 6 5.92 -0.36 14.44
CA HIS A 6 6.28 -1.57 13.70
C HIS A 6 7.46 -2.32 14.33
N CYS A 7 8.09 -1.79 15.38
CA CYS A 7 9.28 -2.34 16.01
C CYS A 7 9.08 -2.65 17.50
N THR A 8 7.83 -2.79 17.95
CA THR A 8 7.55 -3.13 19.36
C THR A 8 8.02 -4.56 19.67
N PHE A 9 8.47 -4.80 20.90
CA PHE A 9 8.88 -6.14 21.34
C PHE A 9 7.80 -7.20 21.07
N ARG A 10 6.54 -6.88 21.38
CA ARG A 10 5.40 -7.79 21.16
C ARG A 10 5.23 -8.16 19.68
N PHE A 11 5.41 -7.20 18.76
CA PHE A 11 5.33 -7.46 17.33
C PHE A 11 6.49 -8.33 16.84
N VAL A 12 7.72 -8.02 17.25
CA VAL A 12 8.92 -8.77 16.86
C VAL A 12 8.87 -10.20 17.43
N GLU A 13 8.45 -10.35 18.68
CA GLU A 13 8.27 -11.66 19.31
C GLU A 13 7.22 -12.51 18.56
N PHE A 14 6.10 -11.90 18.18
CA PHE A 14 5.08 -12.56 17.36
C PHE A 14 5.65 -12.99 16.01
N ALA A 15 6.31 -12.09 15.28
CA ALA A 15 6.92 -12.41 13.99
C ALA A 15 7.94 -13.55 14.10
N HIS A 16 8.78 -13.54 15.14
CA HIS A 16 9.75 -14.60 15.42
C HIS A 16 9.07 -15.96 15.67
N LYS A 17 8.05 -16.01 16.54
CA LYS A 17 7.30 -17.25 16.84
C LYS A 17 6.60 -17.84 15.61
N HIS A 18 6.28 -17.00 14.62
CA HIS A 18 5.63 -17.41 13.38
C HIS A 18 6.58 -17.52 12.17
N HIS A 19 7.90 -17.47 12.38
CA HIS A 19 8.91 -17.56 11.32
C HIS A 19 8.76 -16.48 10.22
N ILE A 20 8.28 -15.30 10.59
CA ILE A 20 8.14 -14.15 9.70
C ILE A 20 9.40 -13.28 9.79
N ILE A 21 10.09 -13.08 8.66
CA ILE A 21 11.23 -12.18 8.56
C ILE A 21 10.72 -10.75 8.38
N VAL A 22 11.02 -9.89 9.35
CA VAL A 22 10.68 -8.46 9.29
C VAL A 22 11.84 -7.69 8.67
N LEU A 23 11.57 -6.98 7.57
CA LEU A 23 12.57 -6.13 6.91
C LEU A 23 12.39 -4.67 7.34
N CYS A 24 13.40 -4.13 8.03
CA CYS A 24 13.48 -2.71 8.36
C CYS A 24 14.23 -1.96 7.26
N LEU A 25 13.52 -1.09 6.53
CA LEU A 25 14.15 -0.22 5.55
C LEU A 25 14.99 0.87 6.25
N PRO A 26 16.12 1.30 5.65
CA PRO A 26 16.87 2.45 6.13
C PRO A 26 15.98 3.69 6.27
N SER A 27 16.32 4.57 7.22
CA SER A 27 15.60 5.82 7.41
C SER A 27 15.54 6.64 6.12
N HIS A 28 14.41 7.31 5.89
CA HIS A 28 14.13 8.12 4.69
C HIS A 28 14.26 7.39 3.34
N ALA A 29 14.35 6.06 3.31
CA ALA A 29 14.49 5.28 2.07
C ALA A 29 13.16 4.72 1.52
N THR A 30 12.03 4.98 2.18
CA THR A 30 10.70 4.48 1.79
C THR A 30 10.37 4.78 0.33
N HIS A 31 10.62 6.01 -0.13
CA HIS A 31 10.40 6.44 -1.52
C HIS A 31 11.24 5.71 -2.58
N LYS A 32 12.24 4.90 -2.16
CA LYS A 32 13.09 4.10 -3.04
C LYS A 32 12.85 2.60 -2.87
N LEU A 33 12.65 2.14 -1.64
CA LEU A 33 12.72 0.73 -1.28
C LEU A 33 11.39 0.13 -0.85
N GLN A 34 10.32 0.93 -0.68
CA GLN A 34 9.00 0.39 -0.32
C GLN A 34 8.13 0.25 -1.59
N PRO A 35 7.87 -0.98 -2.08
CA PRO A 35 7.07 -1.22 -3.27
C PRO A 35 5.70 -0.54 -3.25
N CYS A 36 5.05 -0.51 -2.09
CA CYS A 36 3.74 0.13 -1.92
C CYS A 36 3.81 1.62 -2.26
N ASP A 37 4.79 2.34 -1.72
CA ASP A 37 4.98 3.77 -1.98
C ASP A 37 5.46 4.03 -3.41
N VAL A 38 6.35 3.18 -3.95
CA VAL A 38 6.95 3.38 -5.28
C VAL A 38 5.97 3.08 -6.42
N GLY A 39 5.13 2.06 -6.28
CA GLY A 39 4.34 1.53 -7.40
C GLY A 39 2.85 1.38 -7.16
N VAL A 40 2.40 1.19 -5.92
CA VAL A 40 1.01 0.75 -5.65
C VAL A 40 0.10 1.90 -5.20
N PHE A 41 0.60 2.77 -4.31
CA PHE A 41 -0.22 3.82 -3.71
C PHE A 41 -0.54 4.98 -4.66
N GLY A 42 0.33 5.27 -5.63
CA GLY A 42 0.04 6.25 -6.68
C GLY A 42 -1.22 5.90 -7.48
N PRO A 43 -1.28 4.71 -8.13
CA PRO A 43 -2.49 4.24 -8.80
C PRO A 43 -3.73 4.16 -7.90
N LEU A 44 -3.57 3.72 -6.65
CA LEU A 44 -4.68 3.66 -5.68
C LEU A 44 -5.25 5.05 -5.41
N ALA A 45 -4.40 6.03 -5.10
CA ALA A 45 -4.83 7.41 -4.83
C ALA A 45 -5.49 8.05 -6.05
N ALA A 46 -4.97 7.79 -7.26
CA ALA A 46 -5.57 8.26 -8.50
C ALA A 46 -6.97 7.66 -8.73
N SER A 47 -7.12 6.34 -8.55
CA SER A 47 -8.42 5.66 -8.72
C SER A 47 -9.43 6.09 -7.66
N TRP A 48 -8.99 6.21 -6.40
CA TRP A 48 -9.81 6.72 -5.31
C TRP A 48 -10.30 8.14 -5.61
N LYS A 49 -9.41 9.05 -6.00
CA LYS A 49 -9.77 10.43 -6.38
C LYS A 49 -10.80 10.46 -7.50
N LYS A 50 -10.67 9.58 -8.50
CA LYS A 50 -11.66 9.44 -9.59
C LYS A 50 -13.02 9.01 -9.06
N GLY A 51 -13.07 7.98 -8.22
CA GLY A 51 -14.31 7.48 -7.61
C GLY A 51 -15.01 8.54 -6.74
N VAL A 52 -14.26 9.22 -5.88
CA VAL A 52 -14.77 10.32 -5.04
C VAL A 52 -15.31 11.47 -5.88
N THR A 53 -14.59 11.84 -6.95
CA THR A 53 -15.02 12.92 -7.86
C THR A 53 -16.30 12.55 -8.58
N GLN A 54 -16.45 11.28 -8.98
CA GLN A 54 -17.68 10.80 -9.62
C GLN A 54 -18.85 10.79 -8.64
N ALA A 55 -18.67 10.22 -7.44
CA ALA A 55 -19.69 10.24 -6.39
C ALA A 55 -20.16 11.67 -6.06
N SER A 56 -19.24 12.64 -6.02
CA SER A 56 -19.58 14.04 -5.81
C SER A 56 -20.40 14.66 -6.96
N ARG A 57 -20.19 14.22 -8.21
CA ARG A 57 -21.01 14.66 -9.36
C ARG A 57 -22.39 14.05 -9.35
N ASP A 58 -22.50 12.83 -8.82
CA ASP A 58 -23.76 12.11 -8.67
C ASP A 58 -24.51 12.49 -7.37
N GLU A 59 -24.00 13.49 -6.64
CA GLU A 59 -24.53 13.95 -5.35
C GLU A 59 -24.60 12.85 -4.27
N ILE A 60 -23.73 11.85 -4.38
CA ILE A 60 -23.60 10.75 -3.41
C ILE A 60 -22.52 11.11 -2.39
N PRO A 61 -22.88 11.42 -1.13
CA PRO A 61 -21.90 11.65 -0.09
C PRO A 61 -21.17 10.35 0.29
N ILE A 62 -19.84 10.41 0.38
CA ILE A 62 -19.05 9.32 0.93
C ILE A 62 -19.04 9.43 2.46
N MET A 63 -19.65 8.44 3.11
CA MET A 63 -19.79 8.29 4.54
C MET A 63 -19.15 6.97 5.00
N LYS A 64 -19.08 6.74 6.31
CA LYS A 64 -18.50 5.51 6.87
C LYS A 64 -19.15 4.23 6.33
N GLN A 65 -20.45 4.29 5.99
CA GLN A 65 -21.24 3.15 5.52
C GLN A 65 -20.89 2.72 4.08
N ASN A 66 -20.49 3.65 3.21
CA ASN A 66 -20.20 3.36 1.79
C ASN A 66 -18.71 3.54 1.42
N LEU A 67 -17.88 4.11 2.29
CA LEU A 67 -16.45 4.35 2.03
C LEU A 67 -15.71 3.09 1.58
N LEU A 68 -16.01 1.93 2.19
CA LEU A 68 -15.35 0.67 1.85
C LEU A 68 -15.69 0.18 0.43
N ILE A 69 -16.85 0.54 -0.11
CA ILE A 69 -17.25 0.18 -1.49
C ILE A 69 -16.34 0.92 -2.48
N TYR A 70 -16.29 2.26 -2.39
CA TYR A 70 -15.42 3.07 -3.24
C TYR A 70 -13.93 2.75 -3.07
N TYR A 71 -13.51 2.43 -1.85
CA TYR A 71 -12.13 2.06 -1.58
C TYR A 71 -11.79 0.70 -2.17
N HIS A 72 -12.70 -0.27 -2.10
CA HIS A 72 -12.54 -1.58 -2.74
C HIS A 72 -12.42 -1.44 -4.27
N GLU A 73 -13.29 -0.65 -4.90
CA GLU A 73 -13.21 -0.36 -6.34
C GLU A 73 -11.85 0.24 -6.73
N ALA A 74 -11.35 1.20 -5.95
CA ALA A 74 -10.03 1.78 -6.17
C ALA A 74 -8.90 0.75 -6.02
N ARG A 75 -9.03 -0.20 -5.09
CA ARG A 75 -8.06 -1.29 -4.90
C ARG A 75 -8.06 -2.26 -6.06
N GLU A 76 -9.21 -2.65 -6.61
CA GLU A 76 -9.28 -3.55 -7.77
C GLU A 76 -8.55 -2.98 -8.99
N VAL A 77 -8.56 -1.65 -9.14
CA VAL A 77 -7.80 -0.98 -10.20
C VAL A 77 -6.30 -0.97 -9.91
N ALA A 78 -5.90 -0.69 -8.67
CA ALA A 78 -4.50 -0.48 -8.30
C ALA A 78 -3.73 -1.77 -8.01
N PHE A 79 -4.34 -2.74 -7.32
CA PHE A 79 -3.67 -3.91 -6.74
C PHE A 79 -3.63 -5.08 -7.72
N LYS A 80 -3.34 -4.79 -8.99
CA LYS A 80 -3.15 -5.80 -10.03
C LYS A 80 -1.79 -6.47 -9.86
N SER A 81 -1.69 -7.73 -10.22
CA SER A 81 -0.42 -8.47 -10.22
C SER A 81 0.67 -7.74 -11.00
N THR A 82 0.32 -7.09 -12.12
CA THR A 82 1.24 -6.29 -12.93
C THR A 82 1.78 -5.07 -12.19
N THR A 83 0.92 -4.33 -11.46
CA THR A 83 1.34 -3.19 -10.63
C THR A 83 2.26 -3.66 -9.52
N ILE A 84 1.93 -4.76 -8.84
CA ILE A 84 2.69 -5.29 -7.72
C ILE A 84 4.07 -5.76 -8.21
N ILE A 85 4.12 -6.59 -9.25
CA ILE A 85 5.39 -7.09 -9.81
C ILE A 85 6.28 -5.92 -10.27
N SER A 86 5.70 -4.94 -10.98
CA SER A 86 6.43 -3.74 -11.39
C SER A 86 6.96 -2.93 -10.20
N ALA A 87 6.20 -2.82 -9.12
CA ALA A 87 6.62 -2.13 -7.91
C ALA A 87 7.88 -2.77 -7.28
N PHE A 88 7.89 -4.10 -7.16
CA PHE A 88 9.05 -4.84 -6.64
C PHE A 88 10.30 -4.71 -7.53
N ALA A 89 10.10 -4.71 -8.85
CA ALA A 89 11.19 -4.51 -9.80
C ALA A 89 11.78 -3.10 -9.68
N ARG A 90 10.92 -2.08 -9.59
CA ARG A 90 11.34 -0.68 -9.46
C ARG A 90 12.06 -0.36 -8.15
N THR A 91 11.80 -1.12 -7.09
CA THR A 91 12.53 -1.00 -5.82
C THR A 91 13.83 -1.80 -5.79
N GLY A 92 14.15 -2.56 -6.85
CA GLY A 92 15.32 -3.44 -6.89
C GLY A 92 15.25 -4.62 -5.91
N ILE A 93 14.04 -4.98 -5.45
CA ILE A 93 13.84 -6.11 -4.54
C ILE A 93 13.67 -7.40 -5.32
N TRP A 94 12.95 -7.37 -6.44
CA TRP A 94 12.77 -8.54 -7.30
C TRP A 94 12.29 -8.16 -8.71
N PRO A 95 12.89 -8.70 -9.80
CA PRO A 95 14.06 -9.58 -9.79
C PRO A 95 15.31 -8.85 -9.30
N PHE A 96 16.26 -9.61 -8.73
CA PHE A 96 17.61 -9.09 -8.55
C PHE A 96 18.28 -9.07 -9.93
N ASN A 97 18.85 -7.92 -10.29
CA ASN A 97 19.62 -7.78 -11.53
C ASN A 97 20.81 -8.74 -11.53
#